data_AF-A0A9J5ZYY3-F1
#
_entry.id   AF-A0A9J5ZYY3-F1
#
_cell.length_a   1.000
_cell.length_b   1.000
_cell.length_c   1.000
_cell.angle_alpha   90.00
_cell.angle_beta   90.00
_cell.angle_gamma   90.00
#
_symmetry.space_group_name_H-M   'P 1'
#
loop_
_entity.id
_entity.type
_entity.pdbx_description
1 polymer ?
#
loop_
_entity_poly.entity_id
_entity_poly.type
_entity_poly.pdbx_seq_one_letter_code
_entity_poly.pdbx_strand_id
1 'polypeptide(L)'
;MGRNINEFKDIFGNVNSSKTTNEAKEIYFERNIIVSEEDILLQSKLNVHQKRAYDIILETVYSNESGAFFIDGPGGTGKTFLYRALLAAIRTKGCIALATASSGVAASILPEDAATHSRFKIPIDIDENFTCNISKQSSLATLIRDSKLIVWDEVSMAKKNTIEALDTLLKDLMNTKTLFGGKVVIFGGDFRQTLPVVRNGKKEDFISQSLLYSHIWNHLEKLCLSENMRAKNDLAFCAYLMRIGNGEEKTNNCNKIEIPNNFVIPFTHEIESLNLLFNVTYPDFHTFYSNPSFITSRIILTTKNDFVDEINDMLIRRFPDDATVYTAIDETLEPNDQCQFEDFLHTLHPANLPYKLTLKKLSSLYY
;
A
#
# COMPACT_ATOMS: atom_id res chain seq x y z
N MET A 1 13.04 7.94 -20.78
CA MET A 1 14.34 7.32 -21.10
C MET A 1 15.38 7.99 -20.22
N GLY A 2 15.91 7.30 -19.20
CA GLY A 2 16.89 7.87 -18.28
C GLY A 2 18.31 7.69 -18.82
N ARG A 3 19.10 8.76 -18.84
CA ARG A 3 20.51 8.72 -19.26
C ARG A 3 21.35 7.88 -18.29
N ASN A 4 22.39 7.26 -18.83
CA ASN A 4 23.24 6.29 -18.14
C ASN A 4 24.25 7.02 -17.24
N ILE A 5 24.47 6.52 -16.01
CA ILE A 5 25.45 7.08 -15.05
C ILE A 5 26.89 7.15 -15.63
N ASN A 6 27.16 6.42 -16.71
CA ASN A 6 28.40 6.46 -17.48
C ASN A 6 28.62 7.76 -18.29
N GLU A 7 27.67 8.71 -18.28
CA GLU A 7 27.85 10.03 -18.89
C GLU A 7 28.66 10.99 -18.00
N PHE A 8 28.86 10.68 -16.71
CA PHE A 8 29.76 11.41 -15.81
C PHE A 8 31.15 10.77 -15.79
N LYS A 9 31.87 10.84 -16.91
CA LYS A 9 33.13 10.10 -17.09
C LYS A 9 34.38 10.66 -16.42
N ASP A 10 34.32 11.80 -15.72
CA ASP A 10 35.56 12.49 -15.34
C ASP A 10 35.90 12.58 -13.84
N ILE A 11 35.17 11.95 -12.90
CA ILE A 11 35.54 12.07 -11.47
C ILE A 11 35.60 10.76 -10.65
N PHE A 12 34.98 9.65 -11.07
CA PHE A 12 35.13 8.39 -10.32
C PHE A 12 35.38 7.20 -11.26
N GLY A 13 36.49 6.50 -11.04
CA GLY A 13 36.96 5.39 -11.87
C GLY A 13 35.89 4.32 -12.12
N ASN A 14 35.96 3.70 -13.30
CA ASN A 14 35.06 2.65 -13.79
C ASN A 14 34.69 1.61 -12.72
N VAL A 15 33.49 1.71 -12.15
CA VAL A 15 32.86 0.59 -11.45
C VAL A 15 31.96 -0.14 -12.46
N ASN A 16 32.57 -1.04 -13.23
CA ASN A 16 31.82 -2.03 -13.99
C ASN A 16 31.27 -3.09 -13.03
N SER A 17 30.13 -2.83 -12.37
CA SER A 17 29.39 -3.91 -11.71
C SER A 17 28.71 -4.75 -12.79
N SER A 18 29.11 -6.01 -12.97
CA SER A 18 28.43 -6.90 -13.90
C SER A 18 26.99 -7.15 -13.43
N LYS A 19 26.06 -7.43 -14.37
CA LYS A 19 24.66 -7.76 -14.08
C LYS A 19 24.54 -8.88 -13.02
N THR A 20 25.40 -9.88 -13.12
CA THR A 20 25.56 -10.99 -12.17
C THR A 20 25.98 -10.54 -10.76
N THR A 21 26.76 -9.46 -10.65
CA THR A 21 27.14 -8.89 -9.36
C THR A 21 25.97 -8.19 -8.68
N ASN A 22 25.09 -7.53 -9.45
CA ASN A 22 23.88 -6.91 -8.92
C ASN A 22 22.80 -7.96 -8.61
N GLU A 23 22.69 -9.02 -9.43
CA GLU A 23 21.83 -10.19 -9.19
C GLU A 23 22.16 -10.90 -7.87
N ALA A 24 23.45 -11.12 -7.59
CA ALA A 24 23.89 -11.71 -6.32
C ALA A 24 23.59 -10.80 -5.12
N LYS A 25 23.67 -9.47 -5.29
CA LYS A 25 23.44 -8.49 -4.22
C LYS A 25 21.97 -8.43 -3.78
N GLU A 26 21.02 -8.47 -4.71
CA GLU A 26 19.58 -8.43 -4.37
C GLU A 26 19.15 -9.67 -3.57
N ILE A 27 19.52 -10.86 -4.05
CA ILE A 27 19.21 -12.12 -3.37
C ILE A 27 19.95 -12.20 -2.02
N TYR A 28 21.21 -11.77 -1.99
CA TYR A 28 21.97 -11.69 -0.74
C TYR A 28 21.31 -10.76 0.25
N PHE A 29 20.85 -9.57 -0.18
CA PHE A 29 20.15 -8.63 0.69
C PHE A 29 18.89 -9.27 1.29
N GLU A 30 18.04 -9.87 0.46
CA GLU A 30 16.78 -10.51 0.89
C GLU A 30 16.98 -11.67 1.87
N ARG A 31 18.04 -12.47 1.67
CA ARG A 31 18.38 -13.56 2.60
C ARG A 31 19.00 -13.09 3.92
N ASN A 32 19.55 -11.88 3.94
CA ASN A 32 20.25 -11.30 5.09
C ASN A 32 19.49 -10.11 5.70
N ILE A 33 18.18 -9.99 5.44
CA ILE A 33 17.33 -9.02 6.13
C ILE A 33 17.42 -9.30 7.63
N ILE A 34 17.88 -8.30 8.39
CA ILE A 34 17.90 -8.35 9.84
C ILE A 34 16.47 -8.14 10.33
N VAL A 35 15.87 -9.20 10.87
CA VAL A 35 14.53 -9.12 11.46
C VAL A 35 14.64 -8.44 12.82
N SER A 36 13.83 -7.40 13.05
CA SER A 36 13.80 -6.70 14.33
C SER A 36 13.35 -7.62 15.47
N GLU A 37 13.87 -7.41 16.69
CA GLU A 37 13.42 -8.17 17.87
C GLU A 37 11.92 -7.97 18.12
N GLU A 38 11.40 -6.77 17.83
CA GLU A 38 9.98 -6.45 17.91
C GLU A 38 9.14 -7.36 17.00
N ASP A 39 9.59 -7.57 15.76
CA ASP A 39 8.90 -8.43 14.78
C ASP A 39 8.91 -9.91 15.20
N ILE A 40 10.02 -10.38 15.80
CA ILE A 40 10.13 -11.74 16.33
C ILE A 40 9.11 -11.97 17.45
N LEU A 41 8.89 -10.97 18.30
CA LEU A 41 7.94 -11.06 19.42
C LEU A 41 6.48 -11.03 18.98
N LEU A 42 6.15 -10.63 17.75
CA LEU A 42 4.77 -10.55 17.27
C LEU A 42 4.04 -11.90 17.35
N GLN A 43 4.74 -13.01 17.10
CA GLN A 43 4.13 -14.35 17.14
C GLN A 43 3.48 -14.67 18.50
N SER A 44 4.02 -14.11 19.59
CA SER A 44 3.53 -14.35 20.95
C SER A 44 2.31 -13.49 21.30
N LYS A 45 2.03 -12.47 20.48
CA LYS A 45 0.97 -11.47 20.69
C LYS A 45 -0.22 -11.67 19.74
N LEU A 46 -0.20 -12.70 18.90
CA LEU A 46 -1.31 -13.03 18.00
C LEU A 46 -2.53 -13.46 18.82
N ASN A 47 -3.71 -12.96 18.47
CA ASN A 47 -4.96 -13.48 19.02
C ASN A 47 -5.27 -14.88 18.45
N VAL A 48 -6.32 -15.55 18.97
CA VAL A 48 -6.65 -16.94 18.61
C VAL A 48 -6.87 -17.13 17.11
N HIS A 49 -7.57 -16.20 16.45
CA HIS A 49 -7.87 -16.30 15.02
C HIS A 49 -6.64 -16.03 14.16
N GLN A 50 -5.83 -15.03 14.53
CA GLN A 50 -4.55 -14.74 13.87
C GLN A 50 -3.57 -15.90 14.05
N LYS A 51 -3.49 -16.49 15.25
CA LYS A 51 -2.62 -17.62 15.56
C LYS A 51 -2.98 -18.86 14.75
N ARG A 52 -4.28 -19.16 14.62
CA ARG A 52 -4.75 -20.24 13.75
C ARG A 52 -4.31 -20.02 12.29
N ALA A 53 -4.51 -18.82 11.75
CA ALA A 53 -4.09 -18.51 10.39
C ALA A 53 -2.56 -18.60 10.23
N TYR A 54 -1.83 -18.07 11.20
CA TYR A 54 -0.37 -18.15 11.27
C TYR A 54 0.13 -19.59 11.23
N ASP A 55 -0.42 -20.47 12.08
CA ASP A 55 0.01 -21.86 12.20
C ASP A 55 -0.25 -22.66 10.91
N ILE A 56 -1.46 -22.53 10.33
CA ILE A 56 -1.83 -23.19 9.05
C ILE A 56 -0.84 -22.80 7.95
N ILE A 57 -0.63 -21.50 7.76
CA ILE A 57 0.22 -20.98 6.70
C ILE A 57 1.67 -21.40 6.89
N LEU A 58 2.18 -21.30 8.12
CA LEU A 58 3.56 -21.63 8.43
C LEU A 58 3.84 -23.12 8.28
N GLU A 59 2.88 -23.97 8.65
CA GLU A 59 2.90 -25.41 8.38
C GLU A 59 2.98 -25.68 6.87
N THR A 60 2.11 -25.08 6.06
CA THR A 60 2.15 -25.23 4.59
C THR A 60 3.51 -24.82 4.01
N VAL A 61 4.07 -23.69 4.49
CA VAL A 61 5.39 -23.20 4.05
C VAL A 61 6.50 -24.19 4.38
N TYR A 62 6.56 -24.71 5.61
CA TYR A 62 7.65 -25.59 6.04
C TYR A 62 7.50 -27.04 5.56
N SER A 63 6.28 -27.48 5.28
CA SER A 63 6.02 -28.76 4.60
C SER A 63 6.36 -28.72 3.10
N ASN A 64 6.73 -27.55 2.55
CA ASN A 64 6.97 -27.32 1.13
C ASN A 64 5.76 -27.68 0.25
N GLU A 65 4.56 -27.47 0.79
CA GLU A 65 3.32 -27.62 0.05
C GLU A 65 2.95 -26.33 -0.67
N SER A 66 2.15 -26.42 -1.73
CA SER A 66 1.55 -25.25 -2.37
C SER A 66 0.35 -24.77 -1.57
N GLY A 67 0.19 -23.46 -1.40
CA GLY A 67 -0.95 -22.89 -0.67
C GLY A 67 -1.36 -21.54 -1.22
N ALA A 68 -2.66 -21.33 -1.40
CA ALA A 68 -3.19 -20.04 -1.83
C ALA A 68 -4.27 -19.60 -0.83
N PHE A 69 -3.97 -18.56 -0.07
CA PHE A 69 -4.79 -18.12 1.05
C PHE A 69 -5.36 -16.73 0.81
N PHE A 70 -6.57 -16.49 1.32
CA PHE A 70 -7.16 -15.18 1.48
C PHE A 70 -7.44 -14.92 2.95
N ILE A 71 -6.82 -13.88 3.52
CA ILE A 71 -7.11 -13.43 4.88
C ILE A 71 -8.27 -12.45 4.83
N ASP A 72 -9.46 -12.95 5.18
CA ASP A 72 -10.65 -12.12 5.34
C ASP A 72 -10.65 -11.50 6.73
N GLY A 73 -10.31 -10.22 6.81
CA GLY A 73 -10.29 -9.50 8.07
C GLY A 73 -10.85 -8.10 7.90
N PRO A 74 -11.96 -7.74 8.56
CA PRO A 74 -12.44 -6.36 8.56
C PRO A 74 -11.37 -5.36 9.01
N GLY A 75 -11.58 -4.07 8.69
CA GLY A 75 -10.72 -2.99 9.15
C GLY A 75 -10.40 -3.07 10.65
N GLY A 76 -9.12 -3.08 11.01
CA GLY A 76 -8.66 -3.11 12.41
C GLY A 76 -8.45 -4.50 13.01
N THR A 77 -8.65 -5.59 12.28
CA THR A 77 -8.43 -6.98 12.77
C THR A 77 -6.97 -7.43 12.82
N GLY A 78 -6.02 -6.58 12.44
CA GLY A 78 -4.58 -6.88 12.52
C GLY A 78 -4.03 -7.78 11.40
N LYS A 79 -4.60 -7.70 10.19
CA LYS A 79 -4.07 -8.38 8.98
C LYS A 79 -2.57 -8.13 8.77
N THR A 80 -2.16 -6.87 8.72
CA THR A 80 -0.76 -6.48 8.55
C THR A 80 0.13 -6.96 9.70
N PHE A 81 -0.40 -7.00 10.93
CA PHE A 81 0.31 -7.56 12.10
C PHE A 81 0.59 -9.06 11.92
N LEU A 82 -0.38 -9.82 11.42
CA LEU A 82 -0.21 -11.23 11.06
C LEU A 82 0.85 -11.41 9.96
N TYR A 83 0.81 -10.59 8.89
CA TYR A 83 1.81 -10.67 7.82
C TYR A 83 3.23 -10.41 8.34
N ARG A 84 3.40 -9.40 9.19
CA ARG A 84 4.69 -9.11 9.83
C ARG A 84 5.22 -10.31 10.63
N ALA A 85 4.37 -10.95 11.43
CA ALA A 85 4.76 -12.15 12.17
C ALA A 85 5.19 -13.30 11.24
N LEU A 86 4.44 -13.55 10.15
CA LEU A 86 4.78 -14.58 9.16
C LEU A 86 6.10 -14.30 8.44
N LEU A 87 6.28 -13.06 7.97
CA LEU A 87 7.51 -12.60 7.31
C LEU A 87 8.71 -12.76 8.25
N ALA A 88 8.58 -12.35 9.50
CA ALA A 88 9.62 -12.48 10.53
C ALA A 88 10.00 -13.95 10.80
N ALA A 89 9.01 -14.83 10.95
CA ALA A 89 9.24 -16.25 11.21
C ALA A 89 9.98 -16.96 10.08
N ILE A 90 9.68 -16.61 8.83
CA ILE A 90 10.33 -17.20 7.66
C ILE A 90 11.74 -16.60 7.46
N ARG A 91 11.87 -15.28 7.57
CA ARG A 91 13.16 -14.57 7.38
C ARG A 91 14.20 -14.94 8.46
N THR A 92 13.78 -15.15 9.71
CA THR A 92 14.69 -15.62 10.79
C THR A 92 15.26 -17.02 10.54
N LYS A 93 14.65 -17.82 9.65
CA LYS A 93 15.18 -19.11 9.19
C LYS A 93 16.10 -18.98 7.96
N GLY A 94 16.45 -17.75 7.55
CA GLY A 94 17.25 -17.47 6.35
C GLY A 94 16.50 -17.73 5.03
N CYS A 95 15.18 -17.87 5.09
CA CYS A 95 14.33 -18.07 3.91
C CYS A 95 13.85 -16.73 3.37
N ILE A 96 13.59 -16.68 2.05
CA ILE A 96 13.08 -15.48 1.38
C ILE A 96 11.56 -15.44 1.52
N ALA A 97 11.04 -14.33 2.05
CA ALA A 97 9.61 -14.04 2.12
C ALA A 97 9.34 -12.65 1.55
N LEU A 98 8.51 -12.59 0.51
CA LEU A 98 8.21 -11.38 -0.25
C LEU A 98 6.88 -10.79 0.21
N ALA A 99 6.79 -9.46 0.24
CA ALA A 99 5.58 -8.74 0.59
C ALA A 99 5.37 -7.60 -0.42
N THR A 100 4.12 -7.38 -0.82
CA THR A 100 3.69 -6.30 -1.71
C THR A 100 2.32 -5.78 -1.26
N ALA A 101 1.92 -4.60 -1.72
CA ALA A 101 0.59 -4.06 -1.46
C ALA A 101 0.07 -3.27 -2.68
N SER A 102 -1.25 -3.13 -2.81
CA SER A 102 -1.86 -2.39 -3.93
C SER A 102 -1.73 -0.85 -3.82
N SER A 103 -1.28 -0.33 -2.67
CA SER A 103 -1.07 1.11 -2.42
C SER A 103 0.32 1.35 -1.81
N GLY A 104 0.96 2.45 -2.19
CA GLY A 104 2.29 2.84 -1.67
C GLY A 104 2.32 3.02 -0.16
N VAL A 105 1.25 3.60 0.40
CA VAL A 105 1.11 3.80 1.86
C VAL A 105 0.94 2.46 2.57
N ALA A 106 0.25 1.50 1.97
CA ALA A 106 0.12 0.16 2.56
C ALA A 106 1.45 -0.62 2.49
N ALA A 107 2.20 -0.45 1.40
CA ALA A 107 3.51 -1.07 1.24
C ALA A 107 4.50 -0.60 2.32
N SER A 108 4.52 0.70 2.65
CA SER A 108 5.45 1.27 3.64
C SER A 108 5.24 0.77 5.08
N ILE A 109 4.10 0.15 5.40
CA ILE A 109 3.80 -0.40 6.73
C ILE A 109 4.37 -1.82 6.90
N LEU A 110 4.71 -2.49 5.80
CA LEU A 110 5.36 -3.80 5.83
C LEU A 110 6.89 -3.62 6.01
N PRO A 111 7.57 -4.49 6.79
CA PRO A 111 8.94 -4.26 7.25
C PRO A 111 9.95 -4.13 6.11
N GLU A 112 10.58 -2.95 6.09
CA GLU A 112 11.66 -2.39 5.26
C GLU A 112 11.73 -2.81 3.79
N ASP A 113 10.95 -2.07 3.00
CA ASP A 113 11.33 -1.56 1.68
C ASP A 113 12.36 -0.43 1.80
N ALA A 114 13.59 -0.63 1.33
CA ALA A 114 14.42 0.48 0.88
C ALA A 114 14.00 0.85 -0.56
N ALA A 115 13.20 1.91 -0.69
CA ALA A 115 12.82 2.57 -1.95
C ALA A 115 11.69 1.94 -2.79
N THR A 116 10.51 2.55 -2.64
CA THR A 116 9.72 3.16 -3.72
C THR A 116 9.33 2.25 -4.87
N HIS A 117 8.10 1.71 -4.84
CA HIS A 117 7.25 1.28 -5.98
C HIS A 117 7.85 0.40 -7.11
N SER A 118 9.14 0.09 -7.09
CA SER A 118 9.94 -0.37 -8.23
C SER A 118 10.71 -1.66 -7.95
N ARG A 119 10.75 -2.11 -6.68
CA ARG A 119 11.54 -3.28 -6.26
C ARG A 119 10.93 -4.61 -6.65
N PHE A 120 9.61 -4.75 -6.57
CA PHE A 120 9.02 -6.07 -6.77
C PHE A 120 8.70 -6.38 -8.23
N LYS A 121 8.44 -5.38 -9.09
CA LYS A 121 7.95 -5.51 -10.49
C LYS A 121 7.01 -6.70 -10.73
N ILE A 122 6.31 -7.17 -9.69
CA ILE A 122 5.09 -7.93 -9.81
C ILE A 122 4.17 -6.89 -10.39
N PRO A 123 3.74 -7.02 -11.65
CA PRO A 123 3.08 -5.92 -12.32
C PRO A 123 1.77 -5.64 -11.58
N ILE A 124 1.74 -4.53 -10.84
CA ILE A 124 0.54 -3.98 -10.21
C ILE A 124 -0.24 -3.19 -11.28
N ASP A 125 0.50 -2.55 -12.21
CA ASP A 125 -0.04 -1.93 -13.41
C ASP A 125 -0.07 -2.93 -14.57
N ILE A 126 -1.25 -3.49 -14.78
CA ILE A 126 -1.54 -4.34 -15.93
C ILE A 126 -2.58 -3.61 -16.76
N ASP A 127 -2.13 -3.03 -17.88
CA ASP A 127 -3.01 -2.73 -19.01
C ASP A 127 -3.55 -4.04 -19.58
N GLU A 128 -4.77 -4.00 -20.12
CA GLU A 128 -5.58 -5.17 -20.54
C GLU A 128 -4.87 -6.14 -21.53
N ASN A 129 -3.73 -5.76 -22.09
CA ASN A 129 -2.94 -6.52 -23.06
C ASN A 129 -1.55 -6.99 -22.55
N PHE A 130 -1.23 -6.90 -21.25
CA PHE A 130 0.14 -7.15 -20.78
C PHE A 130 0.41 -8.62 -20.41
N THR A 131 1.39 -9.23 -21.08
CA THR A 131 2.10 -10.42 -20.60
C THR A 131 3.26 -9.97 -19.70
N CYS A 132 3.39 -10.53 -18.50
CA CYS A 132 4.50 -10.23 -17.59
C CYS A 132 5.86 -10.58 -18.24
N ASN A 133 6.55 -9.59 -18.82
CA ASN A 133 7.83 -9.77 -19.51
C ASN A 133 9.02 -9.85 -18.54
N ILE A 134 8.94 -10.73 -17.55
CA ILE A 134 10.08 -11.05 -16.69
C ILE A 134 10.87 -12.17 -17.38
N SER A 135 12.07 -11.86 -17.84
CA SER A 135 12.99 -12.90 -18.35
C SER A 135 13.22 -13.94 -17.26
N LYS A 136 13.09 -15.22 -17.61
CA LYS A 136 13.39 -16.34 -16.71
C LYS A 136 14.80 -16.29 -16.14
N GLN A 137 15.75 -15.63 -16.83
CA GLN A 137 17.13 -15.47 -16.35
C GLN A 137 17.36 -14.21 -15.49
N SER A 138 16.33 -13.42 -15.19
CA SER A 138 16.49 -12.19 -14.38
C SER A 138 16.76 -12.46 -12.89
N SER A 139 17.35 -11.48 -12.19
CA SER A 139 17.50 -11.50 -10.72
C SER A 139 16.16 -11.72 -10.03
N LEU A 140 15.15 -10.95 -10.46
CA LEU A 140 13.79 -11.02 -9.94
C LEU A 140 13.15 -12.40 -10.14
N ALA A 141 13.32 -13.02 -11.32
CA ALA A 141 12.85 -14.38 -11.54
C ALA A 141 13.51 -15.37 -10.56
N THR A 142 14.79 -15.18 -10.25
CA THR A 142 15.51 -16.02 -9.28
C THR A 142 15.03 -15.76 -7.86
N LEU A 143 14.82 -14.51 -7.48
CA LEU A 143 14.27 -14.14 -6.19
C LEU A 143 12.87 -14.75 -5.97
N ILE A 144 11.99 -14.67 -6.97
CA ILE A 144 10.66 -15.28 -6.95
C ILE A 144 10.75 -16.81 -6.90
N ARG A 145 11.70 -17.42 -7.64
CA ARG A 145 11.93 -18.87 -7.59
C ARG A 145 12.42 -19.33 -6.21
N ASP A 146 13.19 -18.51 -5.51
CA ASP A 146 13.74 -18.84 -4.19
C ASP A 146 12.79 -18.49 -3.02
N SER A 147 11.76 -17.66 -3.26
CA SER A 147 10.81 -17.25 -2.22
C SER A 147 9.97 -18.43 -1.71
N LYS A 148 9.77 -18.48 -0.40
CA LYS A 148 8.91 -19.45 0.29
C LYS A 148 7.51 -18.93 0.53
N LEU A 149 7.36 -17.62 0.64
CA LEU A 149 6.09 -16.94 0.86
C LEU A 149 6.02 -15.67 0.03
N ILE A 150 4.83 -15.38 -0.51
CA ILE A 150 4.48 -14.11 -1.16
C ILE A 150 3.21 -13.58 -0.49
N VAL A 151 3.28 -12.37 0.06
CA VAL A 151 2.13 -11.67 0.67
C VAL A 151 1.73 -10.50 -0.21
N TRP A 152 0.43 -10.35 -0.47
CA TRP A 152 -0.15 -9.19 -1.14
C TRP A 152 -1.22 -8.55 -0.25
N ASP A 153 -0.94 -7.38 0.33
CA ASP A 153 -1.90 -6.61 1.14
C ASP A 153 -2.76 -5.66 0.30
N GLU A 154 -3.95 -5.34 0.79
CA GLU A 154 -4.96 -4.53 0.09
C GLU A 154 -5.33 -5.04 -1.31
N VAL A 155 -5.49 -6.36 -1.46
CA VAL A 155 -5.89 -7.00 -2.72
C VAL A 155 -7.29 -6.59 -3.20
N SER A 156 -8.15 -6.11 -2.30
CA SER A 156 -9.49 -5.62 -2.66
C SER A 156 -9.46 -4.43 -3.63
N MET A 157 -8.35 -3.69 -3.65
CA MET A 157 -8.10 -2.59 -4.60
C MET A 157 -7.49 -3.05 -5.92
N ALA A 158 -7.01 -4.29 -6.02
CA ALA A 158 -6.38 -4.82 -7.22
C ALA A 158 -7.41 -5.34 -8.22
N LYS A 159 -7.21 -5.07 -9.51
CA LYS A 159 -8.01 -5.68 -10.57
C LYS A 159 -7.74 -7.18 -10.62
N LYS A 160 -8.76 -7.99 -10.90
CA LYS A 160 -8.63 -9.45 -11.01
C LYS A 160 -7.60 -9.88 -12.04
N ASN A 161 -7.51 -9.17 -13.17
CA ASN A 161 -6.56 -9.46 -14.23
C ASN A 161 -5.12 -9.37 -13.72
N THR A 162 -4.84 -8.48 -12.75
CA THR A 162 -3.54 -8.35 -12.11
C THR A 162 -3.16 -9.62 -11.35
N ILE A 163 -4.11 -10.21 -10.65
CA ILE A 163 -3.93 -11.42 -9.84
C ILE A 163 -3.83 -12.66 -10.74
N GLU A 164 -4.60 -12.71 -11.83
CA GLU A 164 -4.55 -13.76 -12.84
C GLU A 164 -3.22 -13.76 -13.63
N ALA A 165 -2.70 -12.57 -13.91
CA ALA A 165 -1.38 -12.41 -14.52
C ALA A 165 -0.25 -12.81 -13.57
N LEU A 166 -0.37 -12.53 -12.27
CA LEU A 166 0.56 -13.05 -11.26
C LEU A 166 0.57 -14.59 -11.25
N ASP A 167 -0.60 -15.23 -11.25
CA ASP A 167 -0.71 -16.70 -11.34
C ASP A 167 -0.02 -17.24 -12.60
N THR A 168 -0.27 -16.62 -13.75
CA THR A 168 0.33 -16.99 -15.04
C THR A 168 1.84 -16.84 -15.02
N LEU A 169 2.35 -15.73 -14.48
CA LEU A 169 3.78 -15.47 -14.31
C LEU A 169 4.43 -16.53 -13.43
N LEU A 170 3.85 -16.85 -12.27
CA LEU A 170 4.43 -17.82 -11.35
C LEU A 170 4.42 -19.24 -11.94
N LYS A 171 3.36 -19.61 -12.67
CA LYS A 171 3.32 -20.87 -13.44
C LYS A 171 4.44 -20.96 -14.47
N ASP A 172 4.69 -19.88 -15.20
CA ASP A 172 5.76 -19.84 -16.21
C ASP A 172 7.17 -19.87 -15.60
N LEU A 173 7.39 -19.09 -14.53
CA LEU A 173 8.68 -19.03 -13.82
C LEU A 173 9.04 -20.36 -13.15
N MET A 174 8.04 -21.07 -12.61
CA MET A 174 8.21 -22.34 -11.93
C MET A 174 8.06 -23.56 -12.87
N ASN A 175 7.75 -23.33 -14.14
CA ASN A 175 7.52 -24.36 -15.16
C ASN A 175 6.50 -25.44 -14.72
N THR A 176 5.36 -24.99 -14.19
CA THR A 176 4.29 -25.85 -13.68
C THR A 176 2.92 -25.25 -14.00
N LYS A 177 1.88 -26.10 -13.99
CA LYS A 177 0.47 -25.67 -14.14
C LYS A 177 -0.24 -25.48 -12.80
N THR A 178 0.43 -25.75 -11.69
CA THR A 178 -0.12 -25.56 -10.34
C THR A 178 -0.42 -24.08 -10.08
N LEU A 179 -1.49 -23.79 -9.33
CA LEU A 179 -1.86 -22.43 -8.96
C LEU A 179 -0.66 -21.72 -8.32
N PHE A 180 -0.41 -20.47 -8.73
CA PHE A 180 0.72 -19.62 -8.35
C PHE A 180 2.08 -20.31 -8.45
N GLY A 181 2.29 -21.18 -9.44
CA GLY A 181 3.56 -21.87 -9.61
C GLY A 181 3.90 -22.84 -8.47
N GLY A 182 2.92 -23.25 -7.67
CA GLY A 182 3.14 -24.07 -6.47
C GLY A 182 3.72 -23.32 -5.27
N LYS A 183 3.74 -21.99 -5.30
CA LYS A 183 4.16 -21.14 -4.17
C LYS A 183 3.10 -21.08 -3.07
N VAL A 184 3.53 -20.65 -1.89
CA VAL A 184 2.60 -20.18 -0.86
C VAL A 184 2.35 -18.68 -1.09
N VAL A 185 1.11 -18.34 -1.42
CA VAL A 185 0.67 -16.96 -1.68
C VAL A 185 -0.47 -16.60 -0.73
N ILE A 186 -0.36 -15.43 -0.11
CA ILE A 186 -1.38 -14.87 0.79
C ILE A 186 -1.89 -13.58 0.18
N PHE A 187 -3.20 -13.49 0.02
CA PHE A 187 -3.89 -12.25 -0.30
C PHE A 187 -4.59 -11.71 0.94
N GLY A 188 -4.31 -10.45 1.25
CA GLY A 188 -4.93 -9.70 2.32
C GLY A 188 -5.86 -8.65 1.77
N GLY A 189 -7.06 -8.54 2.33
CA GLY A 189 -7.96 -7.46 1.93
C GLY A 189 -9.25 -7.45 2.71
N ASP A 190 -10.10 -6.50 2.36
CA ASP A 190 -11.44 -6.38 2.92
C ASP A 190 -12.35 -5.76 1.84
N PHE A 191 -13.21 -6.58 1.23
CA PHE A 191 -14.10 -6.11 0.16
C PHE A 191 -15.20 -5.14 0.66
N ARG A 192 -15.29 -4.90 1.97
CA ARG A 192 -16.11 -3.84 2.55
C ARG A 192 -15.44 -2.47 2.48
N GLN A 193 -14.17 -2.41 2.09
CA GLN A 193 -13.38 -1.18 1.91
C GLN A 193 -13.42 -0.73 0.44
N THR A 194 -12.29 -0.25 -0.08
CA THR A 194 -12.17 0.26 -1.44
C THR A 194 -12.04 -0.88 -2.44
N LEU A 195 -12.77 -0.74 -3.55
CA LEU A 195 -12.75 -1.63 -4.71
C LEU A 195 -11.74 -1.14 -5.76
N PRO A 196 -11.42 -1.94 -6.79
CA PRO A 196 -10.48 -1.54 -7.83
C PRO A 196 -10.97 -0.30 -8.58
N VAL A 197 -10.08 0.65 -8.86
CA VAL A 197 -10.45 1.89 -9.56
C VAL A 197 -10.73 1.60 -11.04
N VAL A 198 -11.96 1.89 -11.48
CA VAL A 198 -12.36 1.84 -12.90
C VAL A 198 -12.74 3.25 -13.35
N ARG A 199 -11.91 3.84 -14.21
CA ARG A 199 -12.15 5.20 -14.73
C ARG A 199 -13.44 5.21 -15.55
N ASN A 200 -14.34 6.13 -15.25
CA ASN A 200 -15.66 6.26 -15.89
C ASN A 200 -16.53 4.99 -15.82
N GLY A 201 -16.25 4.09 -14.86
CA GLY A 201 -16.98 2.84 -14.67
C GLY A 201 -18.30 3.03 -13.92
N LYS A 202 -19.25 2.12 -14.16
CA LYS A 202 -20.47 1.93 -13.38
C LYS A 202 -20.23 0.87 -12.31
N LYS A 203 -21.19 0.73 -11.38
CA LYS A 203 -21.14 -0.22 -10.26
C LYS A 203 -20.75 -1.64 -10.72
N GLU A 204 -21.32 -2.09 -11.83
CA GLU A 204 -21.09 -3.41 -12.40
C GLU A 204 -19.64 -3.59 -12.85
N ASP A 205 -19.01 -2.54 -13.35
CA ASP A 205 -17.63 -2.57 -13.82
C ASP A 205 -16.67 -2.80 -12.63
N PHE A 206 -16.85 -2.09 -11.52
CA PHE A 206 -16.06 -2.30 -10.29
C PHE A 206 -16.15 -3.73 -9.78
N ILE A 207 -17.37 -4.30 -9.78
CA ILE A 207 -17.63 -5.66 -9.34
C ILE A 207 -16.96 -6.66 -10.29
N SER A 208 -17.10 -6.46 -11.60
CA SER A 208 -16.53 -7.35 -12.63
C SER A 208 -15.00 -7.40 -12.62
N GLN A 209 -14.36 -6.31 -12.15
CA GLN A 209 -12.92 -6.17 -12.00
C GLN A 209 -12.40 -6.67 -10.65
N SER A 210 -13.27 -6.96 -9.69
CA SER A 210 -12.87 -7.46 -8.37
C SER A 210 -12.35 -8.90 -8.44
N LEU A 211 -11.43 -9.26 -7.54
CA LEU A 211 -10.97 -10.63 -7.31
C LEU A 211 -12.14 -11.60 -7.11
N LEU A 212 -13.26 -11.15 -6.52
CA LEU A 212 -14.48 -11.96 -6.34
C LEU A 212 -15.02 -12.56 -7.67
N TYR A 213 -14.76 -11.90 -8.80
CA TYR A 213 -15.14 -12.33 -10.15
C TYR A 213 -14.02 -13.06 -10.91
N SER A 214 -12.89 -13.33 -10.26
CA SER A 214 -11.82 -14.15 -10.81
C SER A 214 -12.14 -15.63 -10.64
N HIS A 215 -11.72 -16.44 -11.60
CA HIS A 215 -11.71 -17.89 -11.45
C HIS A 215 -10.82 -18.36 -10.27
N ILE A 216 -9.78 -17.60 -9.92
CA ILE A 216 -8.87 -17.89 -8.81
C ILE A 216 -9.59 -17.86 -7.46
N TRP A 217 -10.61 -17.01 -7.28
CA TRP A 217 -11.27 -16.80 -6.00
C TRP A 217 -11.71 -18.10 -5.34
N ASN A 218 -12.31 -19.01 -6.10
CA ASN A 218 -12.82 -20.28 -5.58
C ASN A 218 -11.71 -21.27 -5.16
N HIS A 219 -10.48 -21.04 -5.61
CA HIS A 219 -9.32 -21.87 -5.25
C HIS A 219 -8.56 -21.37 -4.02
N LEU A 220 -8.85 -20.15 -3.53
CA LEU A 220 -8.23 -19.63 -2.32
C LEU A 220 -8.84 -20.28 -1.08
N GLU A 221 -8.03 -20.67 -0.11
CA GLU A 221 -8.49 -20.99 1.24
C GLU A 221 -8.75 -19.70 2.01
N LYS A 222 -9.93 -19.56 2.63
CA LYS A 222 -10.32 -18.33 3.34
C LYS A 222 -10.08 -18.51 4.83
N LEU A 223 -9.24 -17.64 5.40
CA LEU A 223 -8.94 -17.60 6.83
C LEU A 223 -9.49 -16.30 7.40
N CYS A 224 -10.52 -16.40 8.25
CA CYS A 224 -11.22 -15.23 8.78
C CYS A 224 -10.61 -14.72 10.08
N LEU A 225 -10.36 -13.41 10.16
CA LEU A 225 -10.06 -12.69 11.39
C LEU A 225 -11.31 -11.91 11.83
N SER A 226 -11.72 -12.05 13.08
CA SER A 226 -12.99 -11.50 13.57
C SER A 226 -12.83 -10.41 14.64
N GLU A 227 -11.72 -10.43 15.40
CA GLU A 227 -11.52 -9.55 16.54
C GLU A 227 -10.94 -8.19 16.11
N ASN A 228 -11.67 -7.10 16.38
CA ASN A 228 -11.18 -5.74 16.10
C ASN A 228 -10.16 -5.31 17.16
N MET A 229 -8.89 -5.28 16.78
CA MET A 229 -7.78 -4.93 17.66
C MET A 229 -7.57 -3.41 17.76
N ARG A 230 -8.01 -2.64 16.76
CA ARG A 230 -7.79 -1.18 16.66
C ARG A 230 -8.72 -0.41 17.57
N ALA A 231 -10.01 -0.75 17.56
CA ALA A 231 -11.06 -0.09 18.34
C ALA A 231 -11.59 -0.98 19.48
N LYS A 232 -10.78 -1.94 19.96
CA LYS A 232 -11.18 -2.94 20.97
C LYS A 232 -11.81 -2.38 22.25
N ASN A 233 -11.48 -1.13 22.61
CA ASN A 233 -11.99 -0.46 23.80
C ASN A 233 -13.35 0.22 23.57
N ASP A 234 -13.83 0.30 22.32
CA ASP A 234 -15.12 0.87 21.93
C ASP A 234 -15.91 -0.15 21.09
N LEU A 235 -16.56 -1.07 21.80
CA LEU A 235 -17.36 -2.13 21.19
C LEU A 235 -18.56 -1.59 20.41
N ALA A 236 -19.14 -0.45 20.84
CA ALA A 236 -20.26 0.18 20.17
C ALA A 236 -19.84 0.73 18.80
N PHE A 237 -18.67 1.40 18.75
CA PHE A 237 -18.09 1.86 17.50
C PHE A 237 -17.68 0.70 16.58
N CYS A 238 -17.09 -0.37 17.12
CA CYS A 238 -16.79 -1.58 16.34
C CYS A 238 -18.06 -2.15 15.70
N ALA A 239 -19.14 -2.29 16.47
CA ALA A 239 -20.42 -2.78 15.95
C ALA A 239 -21.00 -1.84 14.88
N TYR A 240 -20.87 -0.53 15.06
CA TYR A 240 -21.28 0.47 14.06
C TYR A 240 -20.52 0.33 12.74
N LEU A 241 -19.18 0.23 12.80
CA LEU A 241 -18.35 0.02 11.60
C LEU A 241 -18.71 -1.27 10.87
N MET A 242 -19.00 -2.35 11.61
CA MET A 242 -19.42 -3.62 11.03
C MET A 242 -20.78 -3.52 10.34
N ARG A 243 -21.77 -2.83 10.93
CA ARG A 243 -23.07 -2.60 10.27
C ARG A 243 -22.92 -1.77 9.00
N ILE A 244 -22.05 -0.76 8.98
CA ILE A 244 -21.72 -0.02 7.76
C ILE A 244 -21.13 -0.97 6.71
N GLY A 245 -20.08 -1.71 7.06
CA GLY A 245 -19.38 -2.58 6.13
C GLY A 245 -20.26 -3.69 5.55
N ASN A 246 -21.19 -4.23 6.35
CA ASN A 246 -22.13 -5.26 5.91
C ASN A 246 -23.35 -4.70 5.15
N GLY A 247 -23.51 -3.37 5.08
CA GLY A 247 -24.69 -2.75 4.49
C GLY A 247 -25.98 -2.90 5.32
N GLU A 248 -25.84 -3.09 6.62
CA GLU A 248 -26.93 -3.27 7.59
C GLU A 248 -27.29 -1.97 8.34
N GLU A 249 -26.46 -0.93 8.24
CA GLU A 249 -26.71 0.36 8.89
C GLU A 249 -27.88 1.10 8.23
N LYS A 250 -28.64 1.85 9.04
CA LYS A 250 -29.84 2.53 8.57
C LYS A 250 -29.50 3.56 7.49
N THR A 251 -30.31 3.55 6.44
CA THR A 251 -30.25 4.53 5.37
C THR A 251 -31.44 5.48 5.45
N ASN A 252 -31.23 6.71 4.98
CA ASN A 252 -32.30 7.68 4.81
C ASN A 252 -33.09 7.40 3.51
N ASN A 253 -34.10 8.24 3.23
CA ASN A 253 -34.96 8.13 2.05
C ASN A 253 -34.21 8.24 0.70
N CYS A 254 -32.94 8.64 0.71
CA CYS A 254 -32.07 8.71 -0.47
C CYS A 254 -31.11 7.52 -0.57
N ASN A 255 -31.33 6.45 0.20
CA ASN A 255 -30.43 5.28 0.30
C ASN A 255 -28.99 5.65 0.73
N LYS A 256 -28.82 6.70 1.54
CA LYS A 256 -27.53 7.10 2.11
C LYS A 256 -27.49 6.77 3.59
N ILE A 257 -26.35 6.28 4.07
CA ILE A 257 -26.12 6.02 5.50
C ILE A 257 -26.23 7.34 6.26
N GLU A 258 -27.01 7.35 7.33
CA GLU A 258 -27.10 8.50 8.22
C GLU A 258 -25.98 8.45 9.27
N ILE A 259 -25.16 9.50 9.32
CA ILE A 259 -24.05 9.60 10.28
C ILE A 259 -24.62 10.09 11.61
N PRO A 260 -24.32 9.41 12.74
CA PRO A 260 -24.71 9.87 14.07
C PRO A 260 -24.32 11.33 14.33
N ASN A 261 -25.24 12.12 14.90
CA ASN A 261 -25.03 13.57 15.12
C ASN A 261 -23.79 13.90 15.95
N ASN A 262 -23.36 13.00 16.84
CA ASN A 262 -22.13 13.17 17.64
C ASN A 262 -20.83 13.03 16.83
N PHE A 263 -20.91 12.56 15.57
CA PHE A 263 -19.76 12.49 14.66
C PHE A 263 -19.75 13.63 13.62
N VAL A 264 -20.83 14.43 13.56
CA VAL A 264 -21.02 15.43 12.51
C VAL A 264 -20.69 16.82 13.02
N ILE A 265 -19.85 17.53 12.27
CA ILE A 265 -19.72 18.98 12.36
C ILE A 265 -20.80 19.58 11.45
N PRO A 266 -21.77 20.36 11.98
CA PRO A 266 -22.84 20.92 11.17
C PRO A 266 -22.28 21.82 10.06
N PHE A 267 -22.74 21.59 8.83
CA PHE A 267 -22.38 22.43 7.71
C PHE A 267 -23.25 23.69 7.69
N THR A 268 -22.61 24.86 7.71
CA THR A 268 -23.27 26.17 7.52
C THR A 268 -22.79 26.81 6.22
N HIS A 269 -21.55 27.28 6.23
CA HIS A 269 -20.80 27.81 5.10
C HIS A 269 -19.46 27.09 5.01
N GLU A 270 -18.92 26.96 3.81
CA GLU A 270 -17.69 26.19 3.54
C GLU A 270 -16.51 26.60 4.43
N ILE A 271 -16.14 27.89 4.41
CA ILE A 271 -15.01 28.41 5.18
C ILE A 271 -15.22 28.22 6.69
N GLU A 272 -16.42 28.53 7.19
CA GLU A 272 -16.75 28.41 8.63
C GLU A 272 -16.72 26.95 9.10
N SER A 273 -17.29 26.04 8.29
CA SER A 273 -17.36 24.62 8.59
C SER A 273 -15.96 23.99 8.56
N LEU A 274 -15.13 24.37 7.58
CA LEU A 274 -13.73 23.96 7.52
C LEU A 274 -12.94 24.53 8.70
N ASN A 275 -13.14 25.79 9.07
CA ASN A 275 -12.53 26.38 10.27
C ASN A 275 -12.86 25.57 11.52
N LEU A 276 -14.13 25.18 11.68
CA LEU A 276 -14.57 24.37 12.80
C LEU A 276 -13.94 22.97 12.78
N LEU A 277 -13.88 22.31 11.61
CA LEU A 277 -13.18 21.04 11.42
C LEU A 277 -11.70 21.13 11.81
N PHE A 278 -11.02 22.20 11.40
CA PHE A 278 -9.62 22.44 11.75
C PHE A 278 -9.43 22.66 13.24
N ASN A 279 -10.32 23.39 13.91
CA ASN A 279 -10.22 23.60 15.36
C ASN A 279 -10.53 22.32 16.16
N VAL A 280 -11.45 21.49 15.69
CA VAL A 280 -11.74 20.19 16.33
C VAL A 280 -10.57 19.21 16.15
N THR A 281 -9.97 19.20 14.96
CA THR A 281 -8.86 18.31 14.63
C THR A 281 -7.55 18.81 15.25
N TYR A 282 -7.28 20.11 15.18
CA TYR A 282 -6.04 20.75 15.60
C TYR A 282 -6.36 21.97 16.50
N PRO A 283 -6.74 21.74 17.77
CA PRO A 283 -7.26 22.79 18.65
C PRO A 283 -6.25 23.87 19.04
N ASP A 284 -4.96 23.53 19.14
CA ASP A 284 -3.92 24.51 19.46
C ASP A 284 -2.62 24.23 18.68
N PHE A 285 -2.31 25.13 17.75
CA PHE A 285 -1.11 25.06 16.92
C PHE A 285 0.19 25.35 17.70
N HIS A 286 0.12 25.87 18.93
CA HIS A 286 1.28 26.10 19.79
C HIS A 286 1.63 24.88 20.67
N THR A 287 0.66 24.01 20.98
CA THR A 287 0.94 22.72 21.66
C THR A 287 1.82 21.78 20.82
N PHE A 288 1.94 22.07 19.53
CA PHE A 288 2.72 21.34 18.54
C PHE A 288 4.21 21.25 18.87
N TYR A 289 4.81 22.31 19.42
CA TYR A 289 6.21 22.29 19.82
C TYR A 289 6.47 21.41 21.04
N SER A 290 5.45 21.25 21.90
CA SER A 290 5.55 20.50 23.15
C SER A 290 5.27 19.01 22.96
N ASN A 291 4.44 18.64 21.98
CA ASN A 291 4.12 17.24 21.70
C ASN A 291 3.97 16.95 20.20
N PRO A 292 5.07 16.64 19.48
CA PRO A 292 5.02 16.28 18.07
C PRO A 292 4.11 15.08 17.76
N SER A 293 3.97 14.13 18.70
CA SER A 293 3.12 12.95 18.54
C SER A 293 1.63 13.28 18.42
N PHE A 294 1.22 14.45 18.95
CA PHE A 294 -0.16 14.93 18.86
C PHE A 294 -0.55 15.22 17.40
N ILE A 295 0.35 15.77 16.60
CA ILE A 295 0.11 16.05 15.18
C ILE A 295 0.06 14.73 14.40
N THR A 296 1.07 13.88 14.57
CA THR A 296 1.18 12.63 13.79
C THR A 296 0.05 11.63 14.07
N SER A 297 -0.70 11.83 15.17
CA SER A 297 -1.85 11.01 15.52
C SER A 297 -3.17 11.41 14.83
N ARG A 298 -3.18 12.50 14.07
CA ARG A 298 -4.40 13.08 13.48
C ARG A 298 -4.25 13.24 11.98
N ILE A 299 -5.36 13.04 11.28
CA ILE A 299 -5.42 13.14 9.82
C ILE A 299 -6.81 13.59 9.40
N ILE A 300 -6.87 14.42 8.35
CA ILE A 300 -8.12 14.76 7.66
C ILE A 300 -8.11 13.99 6.34
N LEU A 301 -9.18 13.24 6.08
CA LEU A 301 -9.34 12.44 4.88
C LEU A 301 -10.44 13.05 4.02
N THR A 302 -10.21 13.08 2.70
CA THR A 302 -11.21 13.49 1.70
C THR A 302 -11.13 12.56 0.48
N THR A 303 -12.15 12.61 -0.37
CA THR A 303 -12.33 11.65 -1.47
C THR A 303 -11.62 12.05 -2.76
N LYS A 304 -11.14 13.30 -2.89
CA LYS A 304 -10.47 13.81 -4.10
C LYS A 304 -9.18 14.52 -3.73
N ASN A 305 -8.15 14.33 -4.56
CA ASN A 305 -6.84 14.96 -4.38
C ASN A 305 -6.93 16.49 -4.44
N ASP A 306 -7.72 17.08 -5.33
CA ASP A 306 -7.89 18.54 -5.39
C ASP A 306 -8.35 19.14 -4.05
N PHE A 307 -9.25 18.43 -3.33
CA PHE A 307 -9.67 18.84 -1.99
C PHE A 307 -8.60 18.55 -0.92
N VAL A 308 -7.76 17.52 -1.10
CA VAL A 308 -6.60 17.28 -0.23
C VAL A 308 -5.67 18.49 -0.30
N ASP A 309 -5.35 18.93 -1.52
CA ASP A 309 -4.45 20.05 -1.76
C ASP A 309 -5.02 21.36 -1.21
N GLU A 310 -6.30 21.65 -1.47
CA GLU A 310 -6.98 22.84 -0.92
C GLU A 310 -6.96 22.85 0.61
N ILE A 311 -7.31 21.74 1.24
CA ILE A 311 -7.34 21.61 2.70
C ILE A 311 -5.93 21.76 3.30
N ASN A 312 -4.93 21.14 2.68
CA ASN A 312 -3.53 21.24 3.09
C ASN A 312 -3.02 22.68 2.97
N ASP A 313 -3.36 23.37 1.88
CA ASP A 313 -3.04 24.78 1.68
C ASP A 313 -3.70 25.70 2.72
N MET A 314 -4.94 25.41 3.10
CA MET A 314 -5.62 26.15 4.16
C MET A 314 -4.98 25.91 5.54
N LEU A 315 -4.56 24.67 5.83
CA LEU A 315 -3.91 24.31 7.08
C LEU A 315 -2.50 24.91 7.17
N ILE A 316 -1.68 24.79 6.12
CA ILE A 316 -0.30 25.29 6.15
C ILE A 316 -0.23 26.80 6.41
N ARG A 317 -1.19 27.56 5.88
CA ARG A 317 -1.29 29.01 6.14
C ARG A 317 -1.51 29.35 7.62
N ARG A 318 -2.05 28.43 8.43
CA ARG A 318 -2.30 28.64 9.87
C ARG A 318 -1.13 28.32 10.77
N PHE A 319 -0.16 27.53 10.30
CA PHE A 319 1.02 27.24 11.10
C PHE A 319 1.80 28.54 11.34
N PRO A 320 2.25 28.80 12.58
CA PRO A 320 2.87 30.07 12.96
C PRO A 320 4.24 30.31 12.34
N ASP A 321 4.94 29.25 11.92
CA ASP A 321 6.28 29.33 11.34
C ASP A 321 6.28 29.83 9.88
N ASP A 322 7.45 30.34 9.46
CA ASP A 322 7.69 30.78 8.09
C ASP A 322 7.64 29.62 7.09
N ALA A 323 6.98 29.85 5.96
CA ALA A 323 6.87 28.89 4.87
C ALA A 323 8.17 28.85 4.05
N THR A 324 8.68 27.63 3.84
CA THR A 324 9.70 27.35 2.82
C THR A 324 8.99 26.75 1.61
N VAL A 325 9.24 27.30 0.44
CA VAL A 325 8.66 26.82 -0.83
C VAL A 325 9.74 26.13 -1.62
N TYR A 326 9.48 24.89 -2.02
CA TYR A 326 10.28 24.10 -2.92
C TYR A 326 9.54 24.02 -4.26
N THR A 327 10.21 24.39 -5.34
CA THR A 327 9.66 24.32 -6.70
C THR A 327 10.36 23.19 -7.43
N ALA A 328 9.59 22.29 -8.03
CA ALA A 328 10.12 21.23 -8.87
C ALA A 328 10.67 21.82 -10.18
N ILE A 329 11.70 21.16 -10.73
CA ILE A 329 12.25 21.50 -12.04
C ILE A 329 12.02 20.28 -12.92
N ASP A 330 11.12 20.42 -13.88
CA ASP A 330 10.84 19.39 -14.88
C ASP A 330 11.58 19.73 -16.18
N GLU A 331 12.28 18.75 -16.75
CA GLU A 331 13.04 18.90 -17.99
C GLU A 331 12.41 18.07 -19.12
N THR A 332 12.27 18.67 -20.30
CA THR A 332 11.90 17.96 -21.53
C THR A 332 13.02 16.99 -21.94
N LEU A 333 12.65 15.89 -22.62
CA LEU A 333 13.64 14.95 -23.17
C LEU A 333 14.57 15.62 -24.19
N GLU A 334 14.02 16.58 -24.94
CA GLU A 334 14.74 17.42 -25.91
C GLU A 334 14.86 18.86 -25.35
N PRO A 335 16.07 19.33 -25.01
CA PRO A 335 16.27 20.64 -24.35
C PRO A 335 15.75 21.86 -25.12
N ASN A 336 15.67 21.75 -26.46
CA ASN A 336 15.20 22.83 -27.32
C ASN A 336 13.70 23.11 -27.16
N ASP A 337 12.94 22.15 -26.62
CA ASP A 337 11.50 22.24 -26.45
C ASP A 337 11.12 22.81 -25.07
N GLN A 338 12.08 22.97 -24.15
CA GLN A 338 11.83 23.39 -22.76
C GLN A 338 11.04 24.69 -22.70
N CYS A 339 11.48 25.72 -23.43
CA CYS A 339 10.85 27.06 -23.43
C CYS A 339 9.42 27.05 -24.00
N GLN A 340 9.06 26.06 -24.83
CA GLN A 340 7.71 25.95 -25.39
C GLN A 340 6.73 25.23 -24.47
N PHE A 341 7.23 24.31 -23.63
CA PHE A 341 6.38 23.47 -22.78
C PHE A 341 6.50 23.78 -21.28
N GLU A 342 7.33 24.74 -20.88
CA GLU A 342 7.57 25.09 -19.48
C GLU A 342 6.26 25.38 -18.71
N ASP A 343 5.38 26.23 -19.25
CA ASP A 343 4.07 26.51 -18.64
C ASP A 343 3.18 25.27 -18.57
N PHE A 344 3.23 24.38 -19.57
CA PHE A 344 2.48 23.13 -19.57
C PHE A 344 3.03 22.15 -18.53
N LEU A 345 4.35 22.03 -18.41
CA LEU A 345 5.02 21.21 -17.39
C LEU A 345 4.66 21.69 -15.98
N HIS A 346 4.59 23.00 -15.75
CA HIS A 346 4.15 23.58 -14.47
C HIS A 346 2.69 23.26 -14.12
N THR A 347 1.85 22.90 -15.10
CA THR A 347 0.47 22.42 -14.87
C THR A 347 0.37 20.91 -14.66
N LEU A 348 1.46 20.16 -14.87
CA LEU A 348 1.45 18.72 -14.63
C LEU A 348 1.53 18.45 -13.13
N HIS A 349 0.52 17.73 -12.65
CA HIS A 349 0.51 17.12 -11.33
C HIS A 349 0.61 15.60 -11.51
N PRO A 350 1.80 15.06 -11.86
CA PRO A 350 1.99 13.62 -11.87
C PRO A 350 1.65 13.07 -10.48
N ALA A 351 1.09 11.86 -10.42
CA ALA A 351 0.35 11.33 -9.26
C ALA A 351 1.06 11.33 -7.90
N ASN A 352 2.34 11.69 -7.83
CA ASN A 352 3.18 11.57 -6.63
C ASN A 352 4.00 12.82 -6.28
N LEU A 353 4.05 13.89 -7.10
CA LEU A 353 4.86 15.08 -6.80
C LEU A 353 4.21 16.36 -7.34
N PRO A 354 3.85 17.34 -6.47
CA PRO A 354 3.37 18.63 -6.93
C PRO A 354 4.52 19.49 -7.46
N TYR A 355 4.24 20.30 -8.49
CA TYR A 355 5.18 21.31 -9.00
C TYR A 355 5.68 22.28 -7.91
N LYS A 356 4.83 22.57 -6.91
CA LYS A 356 5.15 23.45 -5.79
C LYS A 356 4.83 22.76 -4.47
N LEU A 357 5.85 22.59 -3.63
CA LEU A 357 5.72 22.03 -2.28
C LEU A 357 6.01 23.13 -1.25
N THR A 358 4.99 23.52 -0.49
CA THR A 358 5.16 24.46 0.63
C THR A 358 5.29 23.67 1.92
N LEU A 359 6.30 23.97 2.73
CA LEU A 359 6.54 23.33 4.02
C LEU A 359 6.75 24.37 5.11
N LYS A 360 6.29 24.04 6.33
CA LYS A 360 6.58 24.78 7.55
C LYS A 360 7.18 23.83 8.58
N LYS A 361 7.87 24.37 9.58
CA LYS A 361 8.40 23.57 10.68
C LYS A 361 7.24 22.81 11.35
N LEU A 362 7.41 21.50 11.56
CA LEU A 362 6.39 20.54 12.05
C LEU A 362 5.33 20.06 11.02
N SER A 363 5.45 20.40 9.74
CA SER A 363 4.64 19.76 8.69
C SER A 363 4.94 18.25 8.61
N SER A 364 3.90 17.42 8.72
CA SER A 364 4.02 15.97 8.47
C SER A 364 3.99 15.72 6.97
N LEU A 365 4.96 14.96 6.48
CA LEU A 365 5.08 14.56 5.08
C LEU A 365 4.83 13.06 4.95
N TYR A 366 3.94 12.69 4.04
CA TYR A 366 3.81 11.34 3.52
C TYR A 366 3.90 11.41 2.00
N TYR A 367 4.76 10.60 1.41
CA TYR A 367 4.87 10.39 -0.03
C TYR A 367 4.23 9.06 -0.40
#